data_AF-A0A427AXV6-F1
#
_entry.id   AF-A0A427AXV6-F1
#
_cell.length_a   1.000
_cell.length_b   1.000
_cell.length_c   1.000
_cell.angle_alpha   90.00
_cell.angle_beta   90.00
_cell.angle_gamma   90.00
#
_symmetry.space_group_name_H-M   'P 1'
#
loop_
_entity.id
_entity.type
_entity.pdbx_description
1 polymer ?
#
loop_
_entity_poly.entity_id
_entity_poly.type
_entity_poly.pdbx_seq_one_letter_code
_entity_poly.pdbx_strand_id
1 'polypeptide(L)'
;MNIDLLMAREQLEREQWASKGRANAMLERERRAIEAAQRSNAARAQVEVSYCSFCFFYCRDSFGCGVLFCRTLKAIPFNGFGDKIKLPPSCISELSDQGALDKGPMYFRLSVIDELVPSVSDATNEGEHRATHSGVLEFTASEGSVELPSHVWSNLLSGVSLDVPLVEVHYVSLPKCTYAKLQPDGMGFSDIPNHKAVLETTLRRHAALSQGDIITVSYGELKYKLRVLETKPVSSVSVLETDIEVDIEGPDSAQEGSRNQPVLAPLVIGKVEEGIVEEGTFNYYKFSIEAAMIDEVASGRMNIEVKIEADAGDGDTNVYLSRHPLIFPTQYRHEWSSHEMGSKVLTVRPKDPSLVAGTYSIGVFGFKGVTKYHISVAFKDNVKQKIGGYAIASSPIDMESVECQNCKHFISSRTILFHEAYCFRHNVLCQHNGCGVVLGKEEAASHIEHQSSTCPLRFITCRFCGDMVQAGSTPADYRDRLRGLFEHESICGSRTAPCDSCHRAIMLKEMDIHVIAVHQKS
;
A
#
# COMPACT_ATOMS: atom_id res chain seq x y z
N MET A 1 -42.26 -15.78 -81.25
CA MET A 1 -40.88 -15.47 -80.84
C MET A 1 -40.71 -13.98 -80.51
N ASN A 2 -41.61 -13.39 -79.68
CA ASN A 2 -41.59 -11.95 -79.39
C ASN A 2 -42.13 -11.55 -78.00
N ILE A 3 -42.72 -12.47 -77.23
CA ILE A 3 -43.21 -12.18 -75.86
C ILE A 3 -42.06 -12.28 -74.85
N ASP A 4 -41.18 -13.26 -75.02
CA ASP A 4 -40.05 -13.48 -74.10
C ASP A 4 -39.03 -12.32 -74.12
N LEU A 5 -38.83 -11.66 -75.27
CA LEU A 5 -37.96 -10.49 -75.40
C LEU A 5 -38.54 -9.24 -74.73
N LEU A 6 -39.87 -9.06 -74.78
CA LEU A 6 -40.56 -7.96 -74.11
C LEU A 6 -40.51 -8.13 -72.59
N MET A 7 -40.79 -9.35 -72.10
CA MET A 7 -40.70 -9.69 -70.68
C MET A 7 -39.27 -9.51 -70.14
N ALA A 8 -38.25 -9.92 -70.90
CA ALA A 8 -36.85 -9.75 -70.52
C ALA A 8 -36.43 -8.26 -70.44
N ARG A 9 -36.90 -7.42 -71.37
CA ARG A 9 -36.64 -5.98 -71.35
C ARG A 9 -37.30 -5.30 -70.15
N GLU A 10 -38.56 -5.64 -69.87
CA GLU A 10 -39.29 -5.08 -68.74
C GLU A 10 -38.67 -5.49 -67.39
N GLN A 11 -38.18 -6.73 -67.30
CA GLN A 11 -37.44 -7.20 -66.13
C GLN A 11 -36.11 -6.45 -65.94
N LEU A 12 -35.37 -6.20 -67.02
CA LEU A 12 -34.13 -5.42 -66.99
C LEU A 12 -34.39 -3.97 -66.55
N GLU A 13 -35.46 -3.35 -67.04
CA GLU A 13 -35.85 -1.98 -66.67
C GLU A 13 -36.27 -1.90 -65.19
N ARG A 14 -36.98 -2.91 -64.65
CA ARG A 14 -37.30 -3.00 -63.21
C ARG A 14 -36.05 -3.18 -62.35
N GLU A 15 -35.10 -3.99 -62.78
CA GLU A 15 -33.83 -4.19 -62.08
C GLU A 15 -32.98 -2.91 -62.07
N GLN A 16 -32.92 -2.19 -63.18
CA GLN A 16 -32.25 -0.90 -63.28
C GLN A 16 -32.92 0.15 -62.38
N TRP A 17 -34.25 0.21 -62.35
CA TRP A 17 -35.00 1.10 -61.46
C TRP A 17 -34.76 0.76 -59.97
N ALA A 18 -34.80 -0.53 -59.61
CA ALA A 18 -34.54 -0.99 -58.25
C ALA A 18 -33.09 -0.70 -57.81
N SER A 19 -32.12 -0.86 -58.71
CA SER A 19 -30.71 -0.55 -58.45
C SER A 19 -30.50 0.95 -58.21
N LYS A 20 -31.11 1.80 -59.05
CA LYS A 20 -31.07 3.27 -58.90
C LYS A 20 -31.77 3.73 -57.61
N GLY A 21 -32.87 3.10 -57.24
CA GLY A 21 -33.57 3.36 -55.97
C GLY A 21 -32.71 3.04 -54.74
N ARG A 22 -31.99 1.91 -54.77
CA ARG A 22 -31.04 1.54 -53.69
C ARG A 22 -29.87 2.52 -53.58
N ALA A 23 -29.30 2.93 -54.71
CA ALA A 23 -28.20 3.90 -54.73
C ALA A 23 -28.62 5.27 -54.15
N ASN A 24 -29.80 5.77 -54.55
CA ASN A 24 -30.32 7.03 -54.01
C ASN A 24 -30.65 6.94 -52.51
N ALA A 25 -31.18 5.80 -52.04
CA ALA A 25 -31.45 5.60 -50.62
C ALA A 25 -30.17 5.56 -49.77
N MET A 26 -29.06 5.05 -50.32
CA MET A 26 -27.77 5.03 -49.65
C MET A 26 -27.18 6.44 -49.53
N LEU A 27 -27.22 7.23 -50.61
CA LEU A 27 -26.77 8.63 -50.60
C LEU A 27 -27.57 9.50 -49.63
N GLU A 28 -28.90 9.30 -49.57
CA GLU A 28 -29.75 10.03 -48.64
C GLU A 28 -29.48 9.65 -47.17
N ARG A 29 -29.19 8.37 -46.89
CA ARG A 29 -28.74 7.93 -45.55
C ARG A 29 -27.39 8.55 -45.18
N GLU A 30 -26.46 8.57 -46.10
CA GLU A 30 -25.13 9.14 -45.89
C GLU A 30 -25.20 10.65 -45.65
N ARG A 31 -26.01 11.38 -46.43
CA ARG A 31 -26.26 12.80 -46.21
C ARG A 31 -26.89 13.09 -44.84
N ARG A 32 -27.88 12.30 -44.43
CA ARG A 32 -28.49 12.44 -43.09
C ARG A 32 -27.50 12.13 -41.97
N ALA A 33 -26.61 11.17 -42.17
CA ALA A 33 -25.55 10.86 -41.21
C ALA A 33 -24.56 12.04 -41.07
N ILE A 34 -24.17 12.67 -42.18
CA ILE A 34 -23.30 13.86 -42.18
C ILE A 34 -24.00 15.06 -41.52
N GLU A 35 -25.27 15.34 -41.85
CA GLU A 35 -26.04 16.44 -41.24
C GLU A 35 -26.25 16.21 -39.73
N ALA A 36 -26.49 14.96 -39.30
CA ALA A 36 -26.58 14.61 -37.88
C ALA A 36 -25.23 14.77 -37.15
N ALA A 37 -24.13 14.36 -37.77
CA ALA A 37 -22.78 14.54 -37.21
C ALA A 37 -22.43 16.03 -37.10
N GLN A 38 -22.78 16.85 -38.10
CA GLN A 38 -22.59 18.30 -38.07
C GLN A 38 -23.44 18.99 -36.99
N ARG A 39 -24.71 18.58 -36.80
CA ARG A 39 -25.55 19.10 -35.72
C ARG A 39 -25.02 18.73 -34.33
N SER A 40 -24.54 17.50 -34.15
CA SER A 40 -23.91 17.06 -32.90
C SER A 40 -22.65 17.88 -32.59
N ASN A 41 -21.78 18.08 -33.59
CA ASN A 41 -20.58 18.92 -33.44
C ASN A 41 -20.92 20.40 -33.17
N ALA A 42 -21.96 20.95 -33.81
CA ALA A 42 -22.40 22.33 -33.58
C ALA A 42 -23.00 22.52 -32.18
N ALA A 43 -23.79 21.56 -31.69
CA ALA A 43 -24.31 21.57 -30.33
C ALA A 43 -23.17 21.49 -29.30
N ARG A 44 -22.18 20.62 -29.53
CA ARG A 44 -20.99 20.49 -28.68
C ARG A 44 -20.14 21.77 -28.67
N ALA A 45 -19.95 22.42 -29.82
CA ALA A 45 -19.25 23.70 -29.91
C ALA A 45 -20.00 24.84 -29.18
N GLN A 46 -21.34 24.86 -29.24
CA GLN A 46 -22.13 25.84 -28.49
C GLN A 46 -22.02 25.65 -26.97
N VAL A 47 -21.97 24.40 -26.49
CA VAL A 47 -21.72 24.09 -25.07
C VAL A 47 -20.31 24.53 -24.67
N GLU A 48 -19.27 24.24 -25.47
CA GLU A 48 -17.89 24.68 -25.22
C GLU A 48 -17.77 26.21 -25.13
N VAL A 49 -18.41 26.96 -26.03
CA VAL A 49 -18.37 28.44 -25.99
C VAL A 49 -19.14 29.00 -24.79
N SER A 50 -20.29 28.43 -24.44
CA SER A 50 -21.07 28.86 -23.27
C SER A 50 -20.35 28.58 -21.95
N TYR A 51 -19.67 27.44 -21.84
CA TYR A 51 -18.87 27.06 -20.67
C TYR A 51 -17.57 27.88 -20.55
N CYS A 52 -16.93 28.23 -21.68
CA CYS A 52 -15.79 29.13 -21.71
C CYS A 52 -16.16 30.52 -21.16
N SER A 53 -17.36 31.02 -21.48
CA SER A 53 -17.91 32.26 -20.92
C SER A 53 -18.19 32.15 -19.41
N PHE A 54 -18.68 31.00 -18.94
CA PHE A 54 -18.94 30.74 -17.53
C PHE A 54 -17.63 30.60 -16.70
N CYS A 55 -16.59 29.95 -17.26
CA CYS A 55 -15.24 29.89 -16.70
C CYS A 55 -14.58 31.28 -16.56
N PHE A 56 -14.87 32.18 -17.50
CA PHE A 56 -14.39 33.56 -17.46
C PHE A 56 -14.87 34.31 -16.20
N PHE A 57 -16.04 33.94 -15.66
CA PHE A 57 -16.63 34.57 -14.48
C PHE A 57 -16.01 34.07 -13.17
N TYR A 58 -15.74 32.76 -13.05
CA TYR A 58 -15.14 32.17 -11.84
C TYR A 58 -13.64 32.46 -11.67
N CYS A 59 -12.87 32.58 -12.78
CA CYS A 59 -11.43 32.89 -12.72
C CYS A 59 -11.11 34.31 -12.22
N ARG A 60 -12.11 35.20 -12.13
CA ARG A 60 -11.87 36.58 -11.66
C ARG A 60 -11.64 36.67 -10.16
N ASP A 61 -12.14 35.71 -9.38
CA ASP A 61 -12.02 35.69 -7.91
C ASP A 61 -10.88 34.81 -7.39
N SER A 62 -10.28 33.95 -8.22
CA SER A 62 -9.20 33.03 -7.82
C SER A 62 -7.85 33.52 -8.34
N PHE A 63 -7.15 34.31 -7.52
CA PHE A 63 -5.73 34.66 -7.61
C PHE A 63 -5.05 34.47 -9.00
N GLY A 64 -5.20 35.48 -9.87
CA GLY A 64 -4.04 36.15 -10.47
C GLY A 64 -3.05 35.37 -11.33
N CYS A 65 -3.45 34.33 -12.08
CA CYS A 65 -2.49 33.59 -12.92
C CYS A 65 -2.64 33.74 -14.45
N GLY A 66 -3.68 34.37 -15.00
CA GLY A 66 -3.73 34.75 -16.43
C GLY A 66 -3.60 33.62 -17.48
N VAL A 67 -3.53 32.36 -17.05
CA VAL A 67 -3.49 31.14 -17.87
C VAL A 67 -4.88 30.52 -17.79
N LEU A 68 -5.55 30.41 -18.92
CA LEU A 68 -6.87 29.82 -19.07
C LEU A 68 -6.71 28.55 -19.90
N PHE A 69 -6.68 27.42 -19.20
CA PHE A 69 -6.63 26.10 -19.83
C PHE A 69 -7.76 25.25 -19.27
N CYS A 70 -8.73 24.91 -20.12
CA CYS A 70 -9.82 23.99 -19.84
C CYS A 70 -9.98 23.04 -21.03
N ARG A 71 -9.92 21.73 -20.77
CA ARG A 71 -10.12 20.70 -21.79
C ARG A 71 -10.96 19.56 -21.25
N THR A 72 -11.91 19.11 -22.05
CA THR A 72 -12.65 17.87 -21.80
C THR A 72 -11.92 16.69 -22.43
N LEU A 73 -11.45 15.76 -21.61
CA LEU A 73 -10.67 14.60 -22.01
C LEU A 73 -11.36 13.30 -21.58
N LYS A 74 -11.17 12.24 -22.37
CA LYS A 74 -11.61 10.89 -22.00
C LYS A 74 -10.70 10.34 -20.91
N ALA A 75 -11.24 9.96 -19.77
CA ALA A 75 -10.45 9.37 -18.68
C ALA A 75 -10.14 7.90 -18.95
N ILE A 76 -8.86 7.56 -18.89
CA ILE A 76 -8.33 6.20 -19.03
C ILE A 76 -7.60 5.84 -17.73
N PRO A 77 -7.87 4.67 -17.12
CA PRO A 77 -7.13 4.26 -15.94
C PRO A 77 -5.71 3.84 -16.31
N PHE A 78 -4.72 4.26 -15.52
CA PHE A 78 -3.35 3.73 -15.61
C PHE A 78 -2.83 3.27 -14.25
N ASN A 79 -1.91 2.32 -14.28
CA ASN A 79 -1.27 1.81 -13.07
C ASN A 79 -0.18 2.77 -12.59
N GLY A 80 -0.60 3.86 -11.96
CA GLY A 80 0.24 4.90 -11.39
C GLY A 80 0.21 4.91 -9.87
N PHE A 81 1.24 5.48 -9.27
CA PHE A 81 1.26 5.77 -7.85
C PHE A 81 1.10 7.27 -7.59
N GLY A 82 0.36 7.62 -6.56
CA GLY A 82 0.06 9.01 -6.21
C GLY A 82 -1.08 9.59 -7.04
N ASP A 83 -0.99 10.89 -7.30
CA ASP A 83 -2.01 11.74 -7.94
C ASP A 83 -1.48 12.44 -9.21
N LYS A 84 -0.41 11.91 -9.81
CA LYS A 84 0.19 12.50 -11.01
C LYS A 84 -0.44 11.91 -12.26
N ILE A 85 -1.13 12.74 -13.03
CA ILE A 85 -1.83 12.36 -14.26
C ILE A 85 -0.93 12.51 -15.49
N LYS A 86 -1.29 11.83 -16.58
CA LYS A 86 -0.66 12.07 -17.88
C LYS A 86 -1.62 12.80 -18.81
N LEU A 87 -1.11 13.83 -19.45
CA LEU A 87 -1.86 14.65 -20.39
C LEU A 87 -1.35 14.45 -21.83
N PRO A 88 -2.15 14.82 -22.84
CA PRO A 88 -1.70 14.84 -24.23
C PRO A 88 -0.60 15.88 -24.50
N PRO A 89 0.25 15.67 -25.52
CA PRO A 89 1.28 16.63 -25.90
C PRO A 89 0.71 17.95 -26.48
N SER A 90 -0.53 17.95 -27.01
CA SER A 90 -1.23 19.19 -27.36
C SER A 90 -1.41 20.14 -26.17
N CYS A 91 -1.59 19.60 -24.95
CA CYS A 91 -1.85 20.38 -23.75
C CYS A 91 -0.63 21.18 -23.30
N ILE A 92 0.58 20.61 -23.38
CA ILE A 92 1.80 21.34 -23.01
C ILE A 92 2.10 22.48 -23.97
N SER A 93 1.79 22.32 -25.26
CA SER A 93 1.98 23.38 -26.25
C SER A 93 1.13 24.60 -25.91
N GLU A 94 -0.15 24.38 -25.62
CA GLU A 94 -1.10 25.44 -25.22
C GLU A 94 -0.73 26.09 -23.88
N LEU A 95 -0.30 25.30 -22.89
CA LEU A 95 0.18 25.80 -21.60
C LEU A 95 1.50 26.58 -21.73
N SER A 96 2.38 26.18 -22.65
CA SER A 96 3.63 26.88 -22.96
C SER A 96 3.37 28.23 -23.59
N ASP A 97 2.43 28.30 -24.54
CA ASP A 97 2.05 29.56 -25.21
C ASP A 97 1.51 30.60 -24.20
N GLN A 98 0.86 30.13 -23.13
CA GLN A 98 0.33 30.97 -22.06
C GLN A 98 1.34 31.24 -20.93
N GLY A 99 2.58 30.74 -21.02
CA GLY A 99 3.63 30.97 -20.02
C GLY A 99 3.39 30.25 -18.69
N ALA A 100 2.69 29.10 -18.69
CA ALA A 100 2.45 28.32 -17.48
C ALA A 100 3.72 27.62 -16.96
N LEU A 101 4.66 27.27 -17.86
CA LEU A 101 5.92 26.60 -17.53
C LEU A 101 6.82 27.44 -16.61
N ASP A 102 6.73 28.76 -16.71
CA ASP A 102 7.56 29.69 -15.94
C ASP A 102 7.05 29.91 -14.51
N LYS A 103 5.85 29.39 -14.18
CA LYS A 103 5.17 29.61 -12.89
C LYS A 103 5.42 28.49 -11.87
N GLY A 104 6.28 27.53 -12.20
CA GLY A 104 6.64 26.41 -11.34
C GLY A 104 5.75 25.18 -11.55
N PRO A 105 5.51 24.36 -10.51
CA PRO A 105 4.75 23.12 -10.65
C PRO A 105 3.31 23.38 -11.10
N MET A 106 2.85 22.53 -12.03
CA MET A 106 1.52 22.64 -12.63
C MET A 106 0.53 21.72 -11.95
N TYR A 107 -0.64 22.26 -11.58
CA TYR A 107 -1.74 21.51 -11.00
C TYR A 107 -2.99 21.66 -11.85
N PHE A 108 -3.82 20.62 -11.80
CA PHE A 108 -5.05 20.56 -12.56
C PHE A 108 -6.20 20.14 -11.65
N ARG A 109 -7.32 20.85 -11.77
CA ARG A 109 -8.59 20.45 -11.17
C ARG A 109 -9.32 19.56 -12.16
N LEU A 110 -9.71 18.38 -11.71
CA LEU A 110 -10.44 17.38 -12.46
C LEU A 110 -11.88 17.34 -11.95
N SER A 111 -12.85 17.42 -12.85
CA SER A 111 -14.28 17.25 -12.55
C SER A 111 -14.95 16.31 -13.55
N VAL A 112 -15.83 15.44 -13.07
CA VAL A 112 -16.56 14.50 -13.95
C VAL A 112 -17.70 15.25 -14.63
N ILE A 113 -17.84 15.05 -15.95
CA ILE A 113 -18.99 15.54 -16.72
C ILE A 113 -20.00 14.39 -16.81
N ASP A 114 -21.15 14.55 -16.16
CA ASP A 114 -22.27 13.63 -16.32
C ASP A 114 -23.11 14.06 -17.52
N GLU A 115 -23.17 13.25 -18.58
CA GLU A 115 -23.90 13.58 -19.82
C GLU A 115 -25.44 13.58 -19.67
N LEU A 116 -25.98 13.53 -18.44
CA LEU A 116 -27.41 13.35 -18.19
C LEU A 116 -28.17 14.53 -17.55
N VAL A 117 -27.58 15.72 -17.34
CA VAL A 117 -28.36 16.86 -16.81
C VAL A 117 -28.14 18.16 -17.61
N PRO A 118 -29.14 18.64 -18.37
CA PRO A 118 -29.18 20.02 -18.81
C PRO A 118 -29.50 20.88 -17.59
N SER A 119 -28.52 21.64 -17.10
CA SER A 119 -28.66 22.51 -15.94
C SER A 119 -29.59 23.70 -16.24
N VAL A 120 -30.87 23.55 -15.90
CA VAL A 120 -31.80 24.66 -15.63
C VAL A 120 -32.62 24.30 -14.41
N SER A 121 -32.20 24.72 -13.22
CA SER A 121 -33.06 25.27 -12.15
C SER A 121 -32.32 25.34 -10.81
N ASP A 122 -32.39 26.54 -10.24
CA ASP A 122 -32.56 26.91 -8.84
C ASP A 122 -32.04 26.01 -7.71
N ALA A 123 -31.24 26.68 -6.88
CA ALA A 123 -30.96 26.40 -5.48
C ALA A 123 -31.96 25.45 -4.79
N THR A 124 -31.47 24.27 -4.40
CA THR A 124 -31.42 23.78 -3.00
C THR A 124 -30.97 22.31 -3.00
N ASN A 125 -29.99 22.01 -2.16
CA ASN A 125 -29.39 20.71 -1.83
C ASN A 125 -28.18 20.23 -2.66
N GLU A 126 -27.08 20.13 -1.91
CA GLU A 126 -25.71 19.72 -2.23
C GLU A 126 -25.62 18.34 -2.87
N GLY A 127 -25.52 18.30 -4.21
CA GLY A 127 -24.71 17.31 -4.89
C GLY A 127 -23.34 17.91 -5.10
N GLU A 128 -22.40 17.71 -4.16
CA GLU A 128 -21.01 18.13 -4.35
C GLU A 128 -20.49 17.56 -5.67
N HIS A 129 -20.24 18.45 -6.63
CA HIS A 129 -19.50 18.08 -7.83
C HIS A 129 -18.14 17.57 -7.36
N ARG A 130 -17.91 16.24 -7.43
CA ARG A 130 -16.66 15.63 -6.99
C ARG A 130 -15.53 16.14 -7.88
N ALA A 131 -14.80 17.11 -7.37
CA ALA A 131 -13.62 17.64 -8.00
C ALA A 131 -12.40 17.24 -7.18
N THR A 132 -11.37 16.73 -7.85
CA THR A 132 -10.07 16.41 -7.23
C THR A 132 -8.98 17.19 -7.92
N HIS A 133 -7.89 17.46 -7.21
CA HIS A 133 -6.74 18.15 -7.76
C HIS A 133 -5.58 17.17 -7.92
N SER A 134 -4.82 17.35 -9.00
CA SER A 134 -3.77 16.43 -9.38
C SER A 134 -2.63 17.16 -10.07
N GLY A 135 -1.40 16.67 -9.88
CA GLY A 135 -0.24 17.16 -10.60
C GLY A 135 -0.06 16.47 -11.95
N VAL A 136 0.80 17.00 -12.82
CA VAL A 136 1.18 16.30 -14.06
C VAL A 136 2.46 15.52 -13.88
N LEU A 137 2.46 14.27 -14.35
CA LEU A 137 3.64 13.43 -14.45
C LEU A 137 4.39 13.71 -15.75
N GLU A 138 3.70 13.56 -16.88
CA GLU A 138 4.27 13.67 -18.23
C GLU A 138 3.18 13.95 -19.27
N PHE A 139 3.60 14.45 -20.44
CA PHE A 139 2.72 14.79 -21.55
C PHE A 139 2.78 13.75 -22.68
N THR A 140 2.52 12.48 -22.34
CA THR A 140 2.66 11.32 -23.24
C THR A 140 1.34 10.64 -23.57
N ALA A 141 0.21 11.11 -23.03
CA ALA A 141 -1.09 10.47 -23.25
C ALA A 141 -1.57 10.64 -24.70
N SER A 142 -2.46 9.74 -25.14
CA SER A 142 -3.08 9.87 -26.47
C SER A 142 -3.95 11.13 -26.57
N GLU A 143 -3.92 11.77 -27.75
CA GLU A 143 -4.71 12.97 -28.02
C GLU A 143 -6.20 12.78 -27.74
N GLY A 144 -6.78 13.70 -26.95
CA GLY A 144 -8.18 13.63 -26.51
C GLY A 144 -8.45 12.71 -25.31
N SER A 145 -7.41 12.20 -24.64
CA SER A 145 -7.54 11.37 -23.43
C SER A 145 -6.60 11.80 -22.30
N VAL A 146 -7.00 11.51 -21.06
CA VAL A 146 -6.20 11.74 -19.85
C VAL A 146 -6.01 10.42 -19.12
N GLU A 147 -4.77 10.08 -18.78
CA GLU A 147 -4.48 8.89 -17.99
C GLU A 147 -4.52 9.23 -16.51
N LEU A 148 -5.43 8.59 -15.76
CA LEU A 148 -5.64 8.80 -14.33
C LEU A 148 -5.10 7.64 -13.50
N PRO A 149 -4.33 7.91 -12.43
CA PRO A 149 -3.94 6.88 -11.47
C PRO A 149 -5.16 6.27 -10.78
N SER A 150 -5.02 5.05 -10.28
CA SER A 150 -6.07 4.34 -9.54
C SER A 150 -6.61 5.09 -8.32
N HIS A 151 -5.77 5.89 -7.66
CA HIS A 151 -6.18 6.78 -6.56
C HIS A 151 -7.12 7.90 -7.03
N VAL A 152 -6.72 8.66 -8.06
CA VAL A 152 -7.52 9.75 -8.66
C VAL A 152 -8.82 9.21 -9.26
N TRP A 153 -8.74 8.06 -9.94
CA TRP A 153 -9.89 7.36 -10.48
C TRP A 153 -10.91 7.01 -9.38
N SER A 154 -10.44 6.46 -8.26
CA SER A 154 -11.31 6.10 -7.14
C SER A 154 -11.98 7.34 -6.53
N ASN A 155 -11.26 8.44 -6.35
CA ASN A 155 -11.84 9.66 -5.78
C ASN A 155 -12.88 10.32 -6.72
N LEU A 156 -12.61 10.37 -8.02
CA LEU A 156 -13.50 10.99 -9.00
C LEU A 156 -14.72 10.13 -9.36
N LEU A 157 -14.51 8.84 -9.60
CA LEU A 157 -15.48 7.96 -10.28
C LEU A 157 -16.14 6.95 -9.34
N SER A 158 -16.08 7.15 -8.02
CA SER A 158 -16.76 6.30 -7.03
C SER A 158 -18.29 6.26 -7.23
N GLY A 159 -18.78 5.39 -8.10
CA GLY A 159 -20.23 5.23 -8.38
C GLY A 159 -20.67 5.64 -9.79
N VAL A 160 -19.75 5.99 -10.70
CA VAL A 160 -20.07 6.30 -12.10
C VAL A 160 -19.76 5.07 -12.97
N SER A 161 -20.79 4.41 -13.49
CA SER A 161 -20.64 3.32 -14.47
C SER A 161 -20.89 3.86 -15.88
N LEU A 162 -19.93 4.61 -16.41
CA LEU A 162 -19.91 5.01 -17.82
C LEU A 162 -18.84 4.18 -18.55
N ASP A 163 -19.15 3.69 -19.74
CA ASP A 163 -18.19 2.93 -20.58
C ASP A 163 -16.95 3.78 -20.93
N VAL A 164 -17.08 5.11 -20.99
CA VAL A 164 -15.97 6.05 -21.16
C VAL A 164 -16.27 7.35 -20.40
N PRO A 165 -15.79 7.52 -19.15
CA PRO A 165 -16.02 8.76 -18.40
C PRO A 165 -15.29 9.94 -19.04
N LEU A 166 -16.00 11.06 -19.23
CA LEU A 166 -15.42 12.33 -19.64
C LEU A 166 -15.08 13.15 -18.40
N VAL A 167 -13.85 13.66 -18.36
CA VAL A 167 -13.33 14.48 -17.27
C VAL A 167 -12.92 15.82 -17.83
N GLU A 168 -13.37 16.88 -17.18
CA GLU A 168 -12.95 18.25 -17.44
C GLU A 168 -11.67 18.52 -16.66
N VAL A 169 -10.64 19.00 -17.36
CA VAL A 169 -9.31 19.29 -16.82
C VAL A 169 -9.06 20.78 -16.89
N HIS A 170 -8.94 21.42 -15.73
CA HIS A 170 -8.69 22.85 -15.61
C HIS A 170 -7.33 23.13 -15.00
N TYR A 171 -6.53 24.02 -15.58
CA TYR A 171 -5.30 24.47 -14.95
C TYR A 171 -5.60 25.35 -13.73
N VAL A 172 -4.96 25.04 -12.60
CA VAL A 172 -5.12 25.79 -11.35
C VAL A 172 -3.76 25.96 -10.68
N SER A 173 -3.51 27.13 -10.09
CA SER A 173 -2.37 27.34 -9.21
C SER A 173 -2.78 27.08 -7.76
N LEU A 174 -2.12 26.14 -7.11
CA LEU A 174 -2.41 25.77 -5.72
C LEU A 174 -1.38 26.37 -4.77
N PRO A 175 -1.80 27.01 -3.66
CA PRO A 175 -0.87 27.44 -2.63
C PRO A 175 -0.29 26.23 -1.89
N LYS A 176 0.85 26.45 -1.23
CA LYS A 176 1.52 25.45 -0.40
C LYS A 176 0.66 25.09 0.83
N CYS A 177 0.54 23.80 1.10
CA CYS A 177 -0.15 23.29 2.28
C CYS A 177 0.64 23.66 3.54
N THR A 178 -0.07 24.13 4.56
CA THR A 178 0.51 24.42 5.89
C THR A 178 -0.01 23.44 6.93
N TYR A 179 -1.29 23.09 6.83
CA TYR A 179 -1.97 22.19 7.76
C TYR A 179 -2.97 21.32 7.01
N ALA A 180 -3.00 20.04 7.36
CA ALA A 180 -3.96 19.07 6.84
C ALA A 180 -4.52 18.21 7.97
N LYS A 181 -5.84 18.11 8.04
CA LYS A 181 -6.57 17.27 8.98
C LYS A 181 -7.06 16.03 8.27
N LEU A 182 -6.60 14.87 8.71
CA LEU A 182 -6.89 13.57 8.10
C LEU A 182 -7.61 12.66 9.09
N GLN A 183 -8.54 11.86 8.58
CA GLN A 183 -9.27 10.88 9.38
C GLN A 183 -9.13 9.49 8.77
N PRO A 184 -8.63 8.49 9.52
CA PRO A 184 -8.58 7.12 9.05
C PRO A 184 -9.99 6.52 8.99
N ASP A 185 -10.28 5.80 7.91
CA ASP A 185 -11.56 5.12 7.65
C ASP A 185 -11.75 3.89 8.57
N GLY A 186 -10.65 3.36 9.12
CA GLY A 186 -10.63 2.19 9.99
C GLY A 186 -9.67 2.34 11.17
N MET A 187 -9.89 1.51 12.20
CA MET A 187 -8.97 1.39 13.34
C MET A 187 -7.65 0.73 12.91
N GLY A 188 -6.54 1.11 13.57
CA GLY A 188 -5.22 0.48 13.35
C GLY A 188 -4.16 1.36 12.70
N PHE A 189 -4.52 2.48 12.07
CA PHE A 189 -3.51 3.39 11.49
C PHE A 189 -2.65 4.07 12.58
N SER A 190 -3.28 4.54 13.65
CA SER A 190 -2.60 5.13 14.81
C SER A 190 -1.72 4.14 15.57
N ASP A 191 -1.95 2.84 15.37
CA ASP A 191 -1.18 1.77 16.00
C ASP A 191 0.14 1.48 15.28
N ILE A 192 0.30 1.98 14.06
CA ILE A 192 1.53 1.82 13.29
C ILE A 192 2.64 2.64 13.96
N PRO A 193 3.81 2.03 14.23
CA PRO A 193 4.97 2.74 14.75
C PRO A 193 5.46 3.74 13.71
N ASN A 194 5.73 4.97 14.14
CA ASN A 194 6.06 6.08 13.26
C ASN A 194 5.00 6.34 12.16
N HIS A 195 3.70 6.16 12.46
CA HIS A 195 2.60 6.42 11.52
C HIS A 195 2.70 7.78 10.82
N LYS A 196 3.21 8.82 11.51
CA LYS A 196 3.49 10.15 10.91
C LYS A 196 4.51 10.08 9.78
N ALA A 197 5.64 9.39 9.96
CA ALA A 197 6.67 9.27 8.93
C ALA A 197 6.19 8.44 7.72
N VAL A 198 5.39 7.40 7.96
CA VAL A 198 4.77 6.59 6.89
C VAL A 198 3.79 7.44 6.08
N LEU A 199 3.00 8.26 6.78
CA LEU A 199 2.08 9.21 6.16
C LEU A 199 2.83 10.25 5.34
N GLU A 200 3.87 10.89 5.90
CA GLU A 200 4.71 11.86 5.20
C GLU A 200 5.34 11.26 3.94
N THR A 201 5.85 10.03 4.03
CA THR A 201 6.43 9.32 2.87
C THR A 201 5.38 9.10 1.79
N THR A 202 4.14 8.81 2.18
CA THR A 202 3.01 8.67 1.24
C THR A 202 2.66 10.02 0.65
N LEU A 203 2.48 11.06 1.47
CA LEU A 203 2.16 12.42 1.06
C LEU A 203 3.18 13.02 0.09
N ARG A 204 4.48 12.73 0.24
CA ARG A 204 5.52 13.14 -0.73
C ARG A 204 5.32 12.56 -2.13
N ARG A 205 4.57 11.47 -2.27
CA ARG A 205 4.22 10.88 -3.57
C ARG A 205 3.04 11.61 -4.23
N HIS A 206 2.27 12.36 -3.44
CA HIS A 206 1.16 13.18 -3.92
C HIS A 206 1.64 14.62 -4.20
N ALA A 207 1.07 15.25 -5.21
CA ALA A 207 1.34 16.62 -5.63
C ALA A 207 0.36 17.62 -5.00
N ALA A 208 -0.90 17.20 -4.85
CA ALA A 208 -2.00 17.97 -4.33
C ALA A 208 -2.85 17.14 -3.37
N LEU A 209 -3.55 17.84 -2.47
CA LEU A 209 -4.60 17.29 -1.63
C LEU A 209 -5.83 18.19 -1.74
N SER A 210 -7.00 17.58 -1.92
CA SER A 210 -8.29 18.27 -1.84
C SER A 210 -9.08 17.79 -0.63
N GLN A 211 -9.87 18.68 -0.05
CA GLN A 211 -10.83 18.33 0.98
C GLN A 211 -11.83 17.29 0.45
N GLY A 212 -12.06 16.22 1.23
CA GLY A 212 -12.92 15.10 0.86
C GLY A 212 -12.21 13.95 0.13
N ASP A 213 -10.98 14.13 -0.35
CA ASP A 213 -10.23 13.07 -1.03
C ASP A 213 -9.86 11.92 -0.07
N ILE A 214 -9.79 10.69 -0.58
CA ILE A 214 -9.38 9.51 0.20
C ILE A 214 -7.98 9.07 -0.23
N ILE A 215 -7.01 9.26 0.65
CA ILE A 215 -5.61 8.84 0.50
C ILE A 215 -5.46 7.39 0.97
N THR A 216 -4.72 6.58 0.21
CA THR A 216 -4.39 5.22 0.64
C THR A 216 -2.93 5.15 1.08
N VAL A 217 -2.70 4.86 2.35
CA VAL A 217 -1.38 4.67 2.95
C VAL A 217 -1.08 3.18 3.06
N SER A 218 0.03 2.75 2.47
CA SER A 218 0.49 1.36 2.53
C SER A 218 1.62 1.19 3.54
N TYR A 219 1.47 0.25 4.47
CA TYR A 219 2.53 -0.17 5.40
C TYR A 219 2.69 -1.70 5.34
N GLY A 220 3.79 -2.16 4.73
CA GLY A 220 3.97 -3.58 4.42
C GLY A 220 2.88 -4.08 3.47
N GLU A 221 2.11 -5.08 3.89
CA GLU A 221 0.99 -5.64 3.13
C GLU A 221 -0.35 -4.94 3.43
N LEU A 222 -0.39 -4.09 4.46
CA LEU A 222 -1.61 -3.44 4.91
C LEU A 222 -1.84 -2.11 4.19
N LYS A 223 -3.09 -1.83 3.84
CA LYS A 223 -3.54 -0.59 3.19
C LYS A 223 -4.59 0.09 4.06
N TYR A 224 -4.28 1.30 4.48
CA TYR A 224 -5.15 2.15 5.29
C TYR A 224 -5.70 3.27 4.42
N LYS A 225 -7.00 3.53 4.52
CA LYS A 225 -7.64 4.66 3.82
C LYS A 225 -7.79 5.81 4.81
N LEU A 226 -7.36 7.00 4.41
CA LEU A 226 -7.47 8.22 5.19
C LEU A 226 -8.19 9.27 4.37
N ARG A 227 -9.29 9.80 4.89
CA ARG A 227 -10.06 10.89 4.30
C ARG A 227 -9.47 12.22 4.72
N VAL A 228 -9.37 13.16 3.78
CA VAL A 228 -8.99 14.55 4.06
C VAL A 228 -10.23 15.30 4.55
N LEU A 229 -10.22 15.77 5.80
CA LEU A 229 -11.33 16.54 6.39
C LEU A 229 -11.19 18.03 6.15
N GLU A 230 -10.00 18.57 6.34
CA GLU A 230 -9.72 20.01 6.23
C GLU A 230 -8.28 20.24 5.76
N THR A 231 -8.09 21.27 4.96
CA THR A 231 -6.76 21.75 4.54
C THR A 231 -6.67 23.27 4.68
N LYS A 232 -5.48 23.79 4.98
CA LYS A 232 -5.19 25.22 5.08
C LYS A 232 -4.01 25.60 4.19
N PRO A 233 -4.07 26.74 3.48
CA PRO A 233 -5.00 27.88 3.67
C PRO A 233 -6.34 27.80 2.93
N VAL A 234 -6.49 26.90 1.99
CA VAL A 234 -7.69 26.72 1.14
C VAL A 234 -8.03 25.23 1.10
N SER A 235 -9.23 24.88 0.63
CA SER A 235 -9.72 23.49 0.56
C SER A 235 -8.96 22.60 -0.45
N SER A 236 -8.02 23.15 -1.22
CA SER A 236 -7.19 22.40 -2.18
C SER A 236 -5.78 22.99 -2.20
N VAL A 237 -4.79 22.18 -1.85
CA VAL A 237 -3.44 22.65 -1.53
C VAL A 237 -2.39 21.77 -2.19
N SER A 238 -1.21 22.34 -2.44
CA SER A 238 -0.06 21.54 -2.88
C SER A 238 0.74 21.00 -1.72
N VAL A 239 1.16 19.73 -1.86
CA VAL A 239 1.98 18.99 -0.88
C VAL A 239 3.42 18.75 -1.37
N LEU A 240 3.78 19.31 -2.53
CA LEU A 240 5.12 19.17 -3.08
C LEU A 240 6.15 19.98 -2.28
N GLU A 241 7.15 19.28 -1.73
CA GLU A 241 8.31 19.89 -1.04
C GLU A 241 7.90 20.85 0.09
N THR A 242 6.81 20.52 0.79
CA THR A 242 6.28 21.31 1.90
C THR A 242 6.34 20.53 3.20
N ASP A 243 6.77 21.20 4.27
CA ASP A 243 6.60 20.72 5.63
C ASP A 243 5.17 21.04 6.07
N ILE A 244 4.35 20.00 6.19
CA ILE A 244 2.92 20.11 6.53
C ILE A 244 2.71 19.64 7.95
N GLU A 245 1.97 20.41 8.73
CA GLU A 245 1.45 19.94 10.02
C GLU A 245 0.23 19.05 9.77
N VAL A 246 0.37 17.76 10.08
CA VAL A 246 -0.71 16.79 9.90
C VAL A 246 -1.32 16.43 11.25
N ASP A 247 -2.63 16.66 11.36
CA ASP A 247 -3.44 16.21 12.49
C ASP A 247 -4.27 15.00 12.09
N ILE A 248 -4.25 13.95 12.92
CA ILE A 248 -4.94 12.69 12.67
C ILE A 248 -6.06 12.58 13.71
N GLU A 249 -7.30 12.68 13.25
CA GLU A 249 -8.45 12.43 14.14
C GLU A 249 -8.72 10.96 14.36
N GLY A 250 -9.47 10.66 15.42
CA GLY A 250 -9.97 9.32 15.67
C GLY A 250 -10.86 8.81 14.52
N PRO A 251 -10.90 7.48 14.31
CA PRO A 251 -11.75 6.90 13.29
C PRO A 251 -13.21 7.24 13.56
N ASP A 252 -13.96 7.43 12.48
CA ASP A 252 -15.37 7.81 12.59
C ASP A 252 -16.17 6.65 13.18
N SER A 253 -16.70 6.82 14.39
CA SER A 253 -17.44 5.79 15.14
C SER A 253 -18.70 5.28 14.40
N ALA A 254 -19.07 5.89 13.27
CA ALA A 254 -20.19 5.52 12.43
C ALA A 254 -19.87 4.49 11.32
N GLN A 255 -18.59 4.18 11.05
CA GLN A 255 -18.18 3.21 10.00
C GLN A 255 -17.49 1.95 10.54
N GLU A 256 -17.85 1.48 11.74
CA GLU A 256 -17.40 0.20 12.34
C GLU A 256 -17.77 -1.08 11.54
N GLY A 257 -18.25 -0.97 10.30
CA GLY A 257 -18.72 -2.08 9.47
C GLY A 257 -17.66 -2.91 8.76
N SER A 258 -16.39 -2.45 8.70
CA SER A 258 -15.30 -3.23 8.12
C SER A 258 -14.64 -4.11 9.18
N ARG A 259 -15.28 -5.25 9.51
CA ARG A 259 -14.74 -6.33 10.37
C ARG A 259 -13.40 -6.96 9.90
N ASN A 260 -12.79 -6.45 8.83
CA ASN A 260 -11.64 -7.06 8.16
C ASN A 260 -10.28 -6.40 8.49
N GLN A 261 -10.21 -5.40 9.38
CA GLN A 261 -8.93 -4.82 9.78
C GLN A 261 -8.59 -5.21 11.23
N PRO A 262 -7.43 -5.86 11.46
CA PRO A 262 -7.01 -6.24 12.79
C PRO A 262 -6.63 -4.99 13.59
N VAL A 263 -7.29 -4.78 14.74
CA VAL A 263 -7.03 -3.67 15.67
C VAL A 263 -6.04 -4.13 16.73
N LEU A 264 -5.06 -3.28 17.08
CA LEU A 264 -4.08 -3.55 18.15
C LEU A 264 -4.48 -2.83 19.43
N ALA A 265 -5.08 -3.57 20.35
CA ALA A 265 -5.43 -3.03 21.65
C ALA A 265 -4.16 -2.73 22.49
N PRO A 266 -3.98 -1.52 23.04
CA PRO A 266 -2.87 -1.24 23.93
C PRO A 266 -3.03 -2.00 25.25
N LEU A 267 -1.99 -2.72 25.66
CA LEU A 267 -1.93 -3.49 26.90
C LEU A 267 -0.88 -2.88 27.83
N VAL A 268 -1.29 -2.45 29.02
CA VAL A 268 -0.39 -1.90 30.03
C VAL A 268 0.14 -3.04 30.90
N ILE A 269 1.46 -3.07 31.10
CA ILE A 269 2.10 -4.08 31.95
C ILE A 269 1.52 -4.02 33.37
N GLY A 270 1.08 -5.16 33.89
CA GLY A 270 0.46 -5.34 35.20
C GLY A 270 -1.06 -5.15 35.23
N LYS A 271 -1.68 -4.73 34.12
CA LYS A 271 -3.15 -4.70 33.98
C LYS A 271 -3.65 -5.95 33.25
N VAL A 272 -4.85 -6.37 33.63
CA VAL A 272 -5.58 -7.46 33.00
C VAL A 272 -6.62 -6.85 32.07
N GLU A 273 -6.62 -7.26 30.81
CA GLU A 273 -7.62 -6.89 29.81
C GLU A 273 -8.47 -8.10 29.45
N GLU A 274 -9.75 -7.87 29.15
CA GLU A 274 -10.71 -8.90 28.77
C GLU A 274 -10.90 -8.92 27.26
N GLY A 275 -11.01 -10.10 26.66
CA GLY A 275 -11.20 -10.28 25.23
C GLY A 275 -12.10 -11.47 24.90
N ILE A 276 -12.73 -11.41 23.73
CA ILE A 276 -13.50 -12.52 23.15
C ILE A 276 -12.96 -12.78 21.76
N VAL A 277 -12.61 -14.02 21.45
CA VAL A 277 -12.12 -14.43 20.12
C VAL A 277 -12.96 -15.59 19.59
N GLU A 278 -13.34 -15.50 18.32
CA GLU A 278 -14.07 -16.55 17.61
C GLU A 278 -13.10 -17.54 16.95
N GLU A 279 -13.55 -18.76 16.71
CA GLU A 279 -12.76 -19.79 16.01
C GLU A 279 -12.28 -19.29 14.65
N GLY A 280 -10.98 -19.43 14.38
CA GLY A 280 -10.36 -18.98 13.13
C GLY A 280 -10.00 -17.49 13.08
N THR A 281 -10.27 -16.72 14.12
CA THR A 281 -10.00 -15.26 14.16
C THR A 281 -8.87 -14.89 15.13
N PHE A 282 -8.34 -13.68 14.97
CA PHE A 282 -7.28 -13.12 15.82
C PHE A 282 -7.73 -11.83 16.49
N ASN A 283 -7.39 -11.69 17.76
CA ASN A 283 -7.33 -10.41 18.46
C ASN A 283 -5.86 -10.04 18.70
N TYR A 284 -5.53 -8.77 18.53
CA TYR A 284 -4.16 -8.31 18.68
C TYR A 284 -4.02 -7.30 19.81
N TYR A 285 -2.94 -7.42 20.56
CA TYR A 285 -2.57 -6.52 21.64
C TYR A 285 -1.14 -6.02 21.45
N LYS A 286 -0.82 -4.84 21.99
CA LYS A 286 0.55 -4.30 21.96
C LYS A 286 0.97 -3.80 23.32
N PHE A 287 2.23 -4.01 23.69
CA PHE A 287 2.85 -3.43 24.87
C PHE A 287 4.27 -2.99 24.55
N SER A 288 4.83 -2.05 25.33
CA SER A 288 6.19 -1.57 25.13
C SER A 288 7.03 -1.81 26.36
N ILE A 289 8.28 -2.19 26.15
CA ILE A 289 9.26 -2.43 27.21
C ILE A 289 10.34 -1.36 27.11
N GLU A 290 10.50 -0.60 28.18
CA GLU A 290 11.55 0.43 28.31
C GLU A 290 12.92 -0.20 28.52
N ALA A 291 13.98 0.47 28.05
CA ALA A 291 15.36 0.00 28.17
C ALA A 291 15.78 -0.30 29.63
N ALA A 292 15.33 0.52 30.58
CA ALA A 292 15.64 0.35 32.00
C ALA A 292 15.10 -0.96 32.59
N MET A 293 13.95 -1.46 32.11
CA MET A 293 13.39 -2.73 32.57
C MET A 293 14.07 -3.94 31.92
N ILE A 294 14.71 -3.76 30.77
CA ILE A 294 15.43 -4.84 30.08
C ILE A 294 16.80 -5.06 30.68
N ASP A 295 17.48 -4.04 31.18
CA ASP A 295 18.74 -4.23 31.90
C ASP A 295 18.52 -5.11 33.16
N GLU A 296 17.38 -4.97 33.83
CA GLU A 296 16.96 -5.81 34.96
C GLU A 296 16.64 -7.25 34.52
N VAL A 297 15.96 -7.45 33.38
CA VAL A 297 15.69 -8.77 32.81
C VAL A 297 16.98 -9.44 32.31
N ALA A 298 17.83 -8.73 31.58
CA ALA A 298 19.13 -9.18 31.07
C ALA A 298 20.11 -9.52 32.20
N SER A 299 19.99 -8.86 33.37
CA SER A 299 20.72 -9.23 34.58
C SER A 299 20.25 -10.55 35.24
N GLY A 300 19.20 -11.19 34.69
CA GLY A 300 18.67 -12.48 35.12
C GLY A 300 17.70 -12.42 36.30
N ARG A 301 17.36 -11.22 36.78
CA ARG A 301 16.53 -11.01 37.98
C ARG A 301 15.04 -11.16 37.71
N MET A 302 14.57 -10.85 36.50
CA MET A 302 13.14 -10.86 36.17
C MET A 302 12.85 -11.61 34.86
N ASN A 303 11.70 -12.27 34.76
CA ASN A 303 11.18 -12.85 33.52
C ASN A 303 9.93 -12.07 33.08
N ILE A 304 9.67 -12.00 31.77
CA ILE A 304 8.42 -11.44 31.25
C ILE A 304 7.42 -12.59 31.09
N GLU A 305 6.27 -12.48 31.74
CA GLU A 305 5.21 -13.47 31.70
C GLU A 305 3.99 -12.86 31.01
N VAL A 306 3.62 -13.39 29.83
CA VAL A 306 2.35 -13.09 29.17
C VAL A 306 1.37 -14.19 29.56
N LYS A 307 0.34 -13.85 30.31
CA LYS A 307 -0.65 -14.79 30.85
C LYS A 307 -2.01 -14.57 30.19
N ILE A 308 -2.60 -15.66 29.71
CA ILE A 308 -3.95 -15.70 29.17
C ILE A 308 -4.77 -16.72 29.95
N GLU A 309 -5.81 -16.26 30.64
CA GLU A 309 -6.76 -17.10 31.37
C GLU A 309 -8.07 -17.16 30.59
N ALA A 310 -8.38 -18.31 29.99
CA ALA A 310 -9.67 -18.53 29.35
C ALA A 310 -10.76 -18.84 30.39
N ASP A 311 -11.95 -18.25 30.22
CA ASP A 311 -13.13 -18.58 31.02
C ASP A 311 -13.55 -20.03 30.75
N ALA A 312 -14.15 -20.68 31.75
CA ALA A 312 -14.56 -22.09 31.67
C ALA A 312 -15.62 -22.33 30.57
N GLY A 313 -15.17 -22.70 29.37
CA GLY A 313 -15.99 -23.10 28.22
C GLY A 313 -15.27 -24.17 27.37
N ASP A 314 -15.93 -24.76 26.37
CA ASP A 314 -15.35 -25.77 25.44
C ASP A 314 -14.40 -25.15 24.38
N GLY A 315 -14.01 -23.88 24.59
CA GLY A 315 -13.18 -23.12 23.67
C GLY A 315 -11.70 -23.22 24.00
N ASP A 316 -10.84 -23.17 22.98
CA ASP A 316 -9.38 -23.12 23.13
C ASP A 316 -8.81 -21.96 22.30
N THR A 317 -7.77 -21.33 22.83
CA THR A 317 -7.08 -20.20 22.18
C THR A 317 -5.64 -20.55 21.89
N ASN A 318 -4.88 -19.75 21.16
CA ASN A 318 -3.43 -19.87 21.09
C ASN A 318 -2.83 -18.48 21.17
N VAL A 319 -1.64 -18.38 21.76
CA VAL A 319 -0.99 -17.09 21.99
C VAL A 319 0.28 -17.03 21.17
N TYR A 320 0.43 -15.95 20.42
CA TYR A 320 1.60 -15.65 19.60
C TYR A 320 2.17 -14.30 20.02
N LEU A 321 3.48 -14.18 20.12
CA LEU A 321 4.18 -12.95 20.51
C LEU A 321 5.25 -12.65 19.46
N SER A 322 5.35 -11.38 19.06
CA SER A 322 6.39 -10.91 18.14
C SER A 322 6.87 -9.51 18.51
N ARG A 323 8.11 -9.21 18.16
CA ARG A 323 8.66 -7.86 18.21
C ARG A 323 8.43 -7.11 16.89
N HIS A 324 8.43 -5.78 16.96
CA HIS A 324 8.57 -4.92 15.78
C HIS A 324 9.80 -5.34 14.94
N PRO A 325 9.68 -5.49 13.60
CA PRO A 325 8.66 -4.92 12.72
C PRO A 325 7.39 -5.74 12.51
N LEU A 326 7.27 -6.94 13.11
CA LEU A 326 6.10 -7.79 12.94
C LEU A 326 4.98 -7.36 13.87
N ILE A 327 4.07 -6.55 13.33
CA ILE A 327 2.98 -5.94 14.10
C ILE A 327 1.85 -6.94 14.40
N PHE A 328 1.57 -7.85 13.47
CA PHE A 328 0.47 -8.82 13.57
C PHE A 328 1.03 -10.25 13.54
N PRO A 329 1.40 -10.83 14.70
CA PRO A 329 1.88 -12.20 14.76
C PRO A 329 0.78 -13.18 14.35
N THR A 330 1.10 -14.07 13.43
CA THR A 330 0.19 -15.12 12.95
C THR A 330 0.64 -16.50 13.43
N GLN A 331 -0.16 -17.52 13.14
CA GLN A 331 0.21 -18.92 13.39
C GLN A 331 1.56 -19.29 12.77
N TYR A 332 1.91 -18.66 11.64
CA TYR A 332 3.08 -18.99 10.84
C TYR A 332 4.23 -17.98 11.00
N ARG A 333 3.92 -16.76 11.45
CA ARG A 333 4.90 -15.67 11.64
C ARG A 333 4.79 -15.14 13.07
N HIS A 334 5.64 -15.61 13.95
CA HIS A 334 5.77 -15.15 15.34
C HIS A 334 7.16 -15.50 15.89
N GLU A 335 7.56 -14.89 17.01
CA GLU A 335 8.83 -15.18 17.69
C GLU A 335 8.64 -16.15 18.86
N TRP A 336 7.54 -16.03 19.60
CA TRP A 336 7.19 -16.95 20.68
C TRP A 336 5.72 -17.36 20.62
N SER A 337 5.40 -18.57 21.11
CA SER A 337 4.02 -19.07 21.16
C SER A 337 3.75 -20.00 22.33
N SER A 338 2.48 -20.06 22.76
CA SER A 338 1.99 -21.03 23.75
C SER A 338 0.71 -21.70 23.27
N HIS A 339 0.68 -23.02 23.40
CA HIS A 339 -0.39 -23.92 22.92
C HIS A 339 -1.04 -24.75 24.04
N GLU A 340 -0.86 -24.39 25.31
CA GLU A 340 -1.38 -25.19 26.45
C GLU A 340 -2.91 -25.11 26.56
N MET A 341 -3.65 -26.21 26.70
CA MET A 341 -5.11 -26.13 26.82
C MET A 341 -5.52 -25.42 28.13
N GLY A 342 -6.36 -24.38 28.04
CA GLY A 342 -6.86 -23.61 29.19
C GLY A 342 -6.06 -22.33 29.48
N SER A 343 -5.67 -22.10 30.75
CA SER A 343 -4.86 -20.94 31.14
C SER A 343 -3.44 -21.06 30.60
N LYS A 344 -3.10 -20.29 29.56
CA LYS A 344 -1.80 -20.29 28.87
C LYS A 344 -0.87 -19.26 29.50
N VAL A 345 0.30 -19.72 29.95
CA VAL A 345 1.37 -18.84 30.43
C VAL A 345 2.55 -18.91 29.47
N LEU A 346 2.87 -17.81 28.80
CA LEU A 346 4.07 -17.66 28.00
C LEU A 346 5.12 -16.91 28.83
N THR A 347 6.18 -17.62 29.26
CA THR A 347 7.31 -16.99 29.97
C THR A 347 8.48 -16.79 29.03
N VAL A 348 8.82 -15.52 28.73
CA VAL A 348 10.02 -15.15 27.97
C VAL A 348 11.19 -15.00 28.94
N ARG A 349 12.24 -15.81 28.75
CA ARG A 349 13.39 -15.88 29.67
C ARG A 349 14.48 -14.83 29.35
N PRO A 350 15.23 -14.37 30.36
CA PRO A 350 16.36 -13.43 30.26
C PRO A 350 17.46 -13.72 29.23
N LYS A 351 17.70 -15.00 28.93
CA LYS A 351 18.84 -15.44 28.12
C LYS A 351 18.54 -15.50 26.62
N ASP A 352 17.36 -15.03 26.20
CA ASP A 352 16.98 -14.99 24.80
C ASP A 352 17.62 -13.76 24.12
N PRO A 353 18.52 -13.93 23.14
CA PRO A 353 19.19 -12.81 22.45
C PRO A 353 18.22 -11.92 21.64
N SER A 354 16.96 -12.34 21.45
CA SER A 354 15.92 -11.58 20.78
C SER A 354 15.17 -10.60 21.70
N LEU A 355 15.43 -10.62 23.01
CA LEU A 355 14.79 -9.71 23.97
C LEU A 355 15.55 -8.37 24.05
N VAL A 356 14.98 -7.32 23.50
CA VAL A 356 15.56 -5.96 23.42
C VAL A 356 14.48 -4.89 23.58
N ALA A 357 14.87 -3.66 23.92
CA ALA A 357 13.91 -2.58 24.16
C ALA A 357 13.07 -2.30 22.91
N GLY A 358 11.77 -2.09 23.11
CA GLY A 358 10.86 -1.82 22.01
C GLY A 358 9.42 -2.27 22.24
N THR A 359 8.66 -2.20 21.16
CA THR A 359 7.25 -2.57 21.12
C THR A 359 7.10 -4.03 20.72
N TYR A 360 6.27 -4.73 21.48
CA TYR A 360 5.90 -6.11 21.32
C TYR A 360 4.40 -6.20 20.99
N SER A 361 4.06 -7.13 20.11
CA SER A 361 2.70 -7.43 19.70
C SER A 361 2.33 -8.85 20.10
N ILE A 362 1.12 -9.04 20.61
CA ILE A 362 0.54 -10.32 20.98
C ILE A 362 -0.64 -10.60 20.05
N GLY A 363 -0.72 -11.80 19.49
CA GLY A 363 -1.86 -12.31 18.74
C GLY A 363 -2.52 -13.43 19.53
N VAL A 364 -3.79 -13.25 19.88
CA VAL A 364 -4.62 -14.29 20.49
C VAL A 364 -5.51 -14.87 19.42
N PHE A 365 -5.29 -16.15 19.09
CA PHE A 365 -6.01 -16.87 18.06
C PHE A 365 -7.10 -17.76 18.67
N GLY A 366 -8.32 -17.74 18.15
CA GLY A 366 -9.36 -18.69 18.52
C GLY A 366 -9.14 -20.03 17.82
N PHE A 367 -8.69 -21.06 18.53
CA PHE A 367 -8.40 -22.37 17.95
C PHE A 367 -9.65 -23.24 17.82
N LYS A 368 -10.52 -23.22 18.83
CA LYS A 368 -11.77 -23.98 18.84
C LYS A 368 -12.83 -23.19 19.58
N GLY A 369 -14.02 -23.04 19.00
CA GLY A 369 -15.15 -22.35 19.61
C GLY A 369 -14.91 -20.86 19.91
N VAL A 370 -15.94 -20.20 20.44
CA VAL A 370 -15.84 -18.82 20.94
C VAL A 370 -15.27 -18.86 22.35
N THR A 371 -14.12 -18.24 22.55
CA THR A 371 -13.44 -18.23 23.85
C THR A 371 -13.35 -16.82 24.39
N LYS A 372 -13.87 -16.65 25.61
CA LYS A 372 -13.67 -15.46 26.42
C LYS A 372 -12.42 -15.63 27.28
N TYR A 373 -11.55 -14.64 27.32
CA TYR A 373 -10.27 -14.73 28.01
C TYR A 373 -9.84 -13.41 28.66
N HIS A 374 -8.93 -13.53 29.62
CA HIS A 374 -8.27 -12.43 30.31
C HIS A 374 -6.78 -12.46 29.99
N ILE A 375 -6.24 -11.40 29.38
CA ILE A 375 -4.83 -11.27 29.01
C ILE A 375 -4.11 -10.29 29.94
N SER A 376 -2.90 -10.64 30.36
CA SER A 376 -2.03 -9.75 31.13
C SER A 376 -0.56 -9.98 30.82
N VAL A 377 0.25 -8.94 30.98
CA VAL A 377 1.71 -9.01 30.88
C VAL A 377 2.29 -8.57 32.21
N ALA A 378 3.18 -9.36 32.81
CA ALA A 378 3.79 -9.04 34.09
C ALA A 378 5.28 -9.37 34.12
N PHE A 379 6.05 -8.62 34.92
CA PHE A 379 7.42 -8.99 35.28
C PHE A 379 7.40 -9.85 36.54
N LYS A 380 8.07 -11.00 36.48
CA LYS A 380 8.18 -11.92 37.61
C LYS A 380 9.61 -12.03 38.09
N ASP A 381 9.81 -11.71 39.37
CA ASP A 381 11.10 -11.77 40.04
C ASP A 381 11.49 -13.23 40.33
N ASN A 382 12.69 -13.63 39.90
CA ASN A 382 13.24 -14.98 40.14
C ASN A 382 13.68 -15.20 41.60
N VAL A 383 13.76 -14.15 42.43
CA VAL A 383 14.41 -14.21 43.76
C VAL A 383 13.49 -14.74 44.88
N LYS A 384 12.17 -14.80 44.70
CA LYS A 384 11.23 -15.27 45.75
C LYS A 384 10.84 -16.76 45.63
N GLN A 385 11.83 -17.65 45.74
CA GLN A 385 11.57 -19.03 46.16
C GLN A 385 12.56 -19.43 47.27
N LYS A 386 12.27 -19.02 48.51
CA LYS A 386 12.53 -19.83 49.71
C LYS A 386 11.87 -19.27 50.98
N ILE A 387 11.07 -20.15 51.59
CA ILE A 387 10.77 -20.34 53.03
C ILE A 387 9.63 -19.51 53.65
N GLY A 388 8.50 -20.21 53.90
CA GLY A 388 7.78 -20.12 55.18
C GLY A 388 6.29 -19.75 55.13
N GLY A 389 5.40 -20.75 55.31
CA GLY A 389 4.11 -20.53 56.00
C GLY A 389 2.81 -20.98 55.30
N TYR A 390 2.36 -22.19 55.66
CA TYR A 390 0.99 -22.73 55.71
C TYR A 390 0.05 -22.75 54.46
N ALA A 391 -0.53 -23.95 54.29
CA ALA A 391 -1.27 -24.47 53.15
C ALA A 391 -2.64 -23.81 52.84
N ILE A 392 -2.93 -23.67 51.54
CA ILE A 392 -4.17 -24.16 50.92
C ILE A 392 -3.76 -24.84 49.60
N ALA A 393 -4.34 -26.01 49.35
CA ALA A 393 -3.99 -26.95 48.30
C ALA A 393 -3.95 -26.33 46.88
N SER A 394 -2.75 -26.29 46.30
CA SER A 394 -2.54 -26.29 44.86
C SER A 394 -1.60 -27.42 44.53
N SER A 395 -1.99 -28.27 43.58
CA SER A 395 -1.26 -29.42 43.06
C SER A 395 0.22 -29.10 42.77
N PRO A 396 1.14 -30.08 42.91
CA PRO A 396 2.55 -29.83 42.67
C PRO A 396 2.76 -29.46 41.21
N ILE A 397 3.21 -28.22 40.97
CA ILE A 397 3.71 -27.75 39.69
C ILE A 397 5.02 -28.50 39.46
N ASP A 398 4.94 -29.48 38.57
CA ASP A 398 6.03 -30.35 38.18
C ASP A 398 6.91 -29.61 37.17
N MET A 399 8.06 -29.17 37.66
CA MET A 399 9.03 -28.29 37.01
C MET A 399 10.01 -29.06 36.13
N GLU A 400 9.55 -29.68 35.03
CA GLU A 400 10.48 -30.18 34.01
C GLU A 400 9.97 -29.80 32.61
N SER A 401 10.72 -28.93 31.93
CA SER A 401 10.55 -28.60 30.51
C SER A 401 11.72 -29.19 29.75
N VAL A 402 11.44 -30.01 28.74
CA VAL A 402 12.41 -30.73 27.92
C VAL A 402 12.49 -30.07 26.56
N GLU A 403 13.71 -29.94 26.03
CA GLU A 403 13.95 -29.42 24.69
C GLU A 403 13.44 -30.42 23.64
N CYS A 404 12.55 -29.96 22.75
CA CYS A 404 12.10 -30.73 21.61
C CYS A 404 13.27 -31.01 20.66
N GLN A 405 13.46 -32.28 20.31
CA GLN A 405 14.59 -32.68 19.48
C GLN A 405 14.51 -32.12 18.04
N ASN A 406 13.29 -31.82 17.56
CA ASN A 406 13.06 -31.23 16.25
C ASN A 406 13.08 -29.69 16.31
N CYS A 407 12.12 -29.02 16.94
CA CYS A 407 12.05 -27.56 16.84
C CYS A 407 12.98 -26.79 17.78
N LYS A 408 13.69 -27.46 18.70
CA LYS A 408 14.56 -26.85 19.73
C LYS A 408 13.86 -25.93 20.72
N HIS A 409 12.53 -25.88 20.71
CA HIS A 409 11.75 -25.22 21.77
C HIS A 409 11.65 -26.10 23.02
N PHE A 410 11.62 -25.47 24.18
CA PHE A 410 11.42 -26.14 25.46
C PHE A 410 9.92 -26.35 25.70
N ILE A 411 9.52 -27.62 25.80
CA ILE A 411 8.13 -28.05 25.96
C ILE A 411 8.01 -28.78 27.31
N SER A 412 6.85 -28.72 27.96
CA SER A 412 6.63 -29.46 29.21
C SER A 412 6.91 -30.97 29.04
N SER A 413 7.57 -31.59 30.02
CA SER A 413 7.81 -33.06 30.06
C SER A 413 6.53 -33.87 29.89
N ARG A 414 5.35 -33.32 30.24
CA ARG A 414 4.07 -34.01 30.12
C ARG A 414 3.54 -34.04 28.68
N THR A 415 3.88 -33.05 27.87
CA THR A 415 3.34 -32.86 26.51
C THR A 415 4.39 -33.05 25.42
N ILE A 416 5.68 -33.21 25.80
CA ILE A 416 6.80 -33.40 24.86
C ILE A 416 6.53 -34.52 23.85
N LEU A 417 5.94 -35.65 24.26
CA LEU A 417 5.64 -36.77 23.37
C LEU A 417 4.63 -36.39 22.27
N PHE A 418 3.58 -35.65 22.64
CA PHE A 418 2.56 -35.21 21.68
C PHE A 418 3.09 -34.10 20.77
N HIS A 419 3.85 -33.17 21.35
CA HIS A 419 4.51 -32.11 20.61
C HIS A 419 5.50 -32.68 19.60
N GLU A 420 6.40 -33.58 20.00
CA GLU A 420 7.37 -34.19 19.10
C GLU A 420 6.68 -34.97 17.99
N ALA A 421 5.66 -35.78 18.31
CA ALA A 421 4.90 -36.51 17.29
C ALA A 421 4.27 -35.57 16.24
N TYR A 422 3.72 -34.43 16.67
CA TYR A 422 3.16 -33.44 15.75
C TYR A 422 4.25 -32.67 14.99
N CYS A 423 5.28 -32.23 15.70
CA CYS A 423 6.38 -31.42 15.19
C CYS A 423 7.19 -32.19 14.14
N PHE A 424 7.54 -33.46 14.37
CA PHE A 424 8.23 -34.30 13.39
C PHE A 424 7.39 -34.59 12.15
N ARG A 425 6.06 -34.56 12.26
CA ARG A 425 5.16 -34.80 11.13
C ARG A 425 5.04 -33.59 10.21
N HIS A 426 4.87 -32.39 10.77
CA HIS A 426 4.55 -31.19 10.01
C HIS A 426 5.73 -30.26 9.79
N ASN A 427 6.73 -30.30 10.69
CA ASN A 427 7.83 -29.35 10.68
C ASN A 427 9.17 -30.06 10.41
N VAL A 428 10.10 -29.31 9.84
CA VAL A 428 11.46 -29.73 9.55
C VAL A 428 12.43 -28.62 9.90
N LEU A 429 13.49 -28.98 10.63
CA LEU A 429 14.65 -28.11 10.78
C LEU A 429 15.39 -27.99 9.46
N CYS A 430 15.69 -26.76 9.06
CA CYS A 430 16.57 -26.51 7.93
C CYS A 430 17.95 -27.13 8.22
N GLN A 431 18.36 -28.09 7.38
CA GLN A 431 19.62 -28.81 7.52
C GLN A 431 20.83 -28.02 7.00
N HIS A 432 20.61 -26.81 6.48
CA HIS A 432 21.70 -25.97 6.01
C HIS A 432 22.54 -25.47 7.19
N ASN A 433 23.86 -25.60 7.05
CA ASN A 433 24.81 -25.21 8.09
C ASN A 433 24.62 -23.73 8.45
N GLY A 434 24.35 -23.45 9.73
CA GLY A 434 24.12 -22.09 10.24
C GLY A 434 22.70 -21.50 10.07
N CYS A 435 21.72 -22.24 9.52
CA CYS A 435 20.35 -21.74 9.37
C CYS A 435 19.49 -21.97 10.63
N GLY A 436 19.29 -23.23 11.02
CA GLY A 436 18.58 -23.59 12.26
C GLY A 436 17.08 -23.25 12.32
N VAL A 437 16.49 -22.71 11.24
CA VAL A 437 15.07 -22.34 11.17
C VAL A 437 14.20 -23.60 11.06
N VAL A 438 13.09 -23.62 11.80
CA VAL A 438 12.07 -24.69 11.75
C VAL A 438 10.97 -24.26 10.78
N LEU A 439 10.70 -25.09 9.77
CA LEU A 439 9.79 -24.77 8.66
C LEU A 439 8.72 -25.84 8.52
N GLY A 440 7.56 -25.50 7.98
CA GLY A 440 6.60 -26.50 7.52
C GLY A 440 7.19 -27.33 6.38
N LYS A 441 6.93 -28.64 6.33
CA LYS A 441 7.49 -29.52 5.29
C LYS A 441 7.11 -29.10 3.86
N GLU A 442 5.94 -28.51 3.68
CA GLU A 442 5.46 -28.01 2.40
C GLU A 442 6.27 -26.79 1.93
N GLU A 443 6.81 -26.01 2.86
CA GLU A 443 7.54 -24.75 2.61
C GLU A 443 9.06 -24.93 2.67
N ALA A 444 9.54 -26.07 3.17
CA ALA A 444 10.97 -26.36 3.27
C ALA A 444 11.66 -26.35 1.89
N ALA A 445 10.95 -26.78 0.83
CA ALA A 445 11.47 -26.76 -0.52
C ALA A 445 11.68 -25.33 -1.04
N SER A 446 10.70 -24.44 -0.85
CA SER A 446 10.80 -23.04 -1.28
C SER A 446 11.80 -22.25 -0.43
N HIS A 447 12.01 -22.62 0.84
CA HIS A 447 13.01 -22.00 1.69
C HIS A 447 14.45 -22.25 1.21
N ILE A 448 14.75 -23.46 0.71
CA ILE A 448 16.09 -23.78 0.17
C ILE A 448 16.36 -23.00 -1.12
N GLU A 449 15.35 -22.87 -1.98
CA GLU A 449 15.44 -22.05 -3.20
C GLU A 449 15.56 -20.55 -2.87
N HIS A 450 14.80 -20.05 -1.89
CA HIS A 450 14.91 -18.68 -1.40
C HIS A 450 16.31 -18.40 -0.83
N GLN A 451 16.84 -19.29 0.00
CA GLN A 451 18.15 -19.14 0.63
C GLN A 451 19.29 -19.10 -0.39
N SER A 452 19.20 -19.92 -1.45
CA SER A 452 20.22 -19.97 -2.50
C SER A 452 20.16 -18.80 -3.49
N SER A 453 18.99 -18.17 -3.67
CA SER A 453 18.78 -17.16 -4.72
C SER A 453 18.56 -15.73 -4.22
N THR A 454 17.70 -15.54 -3.21
CA THR A 454 17.05 -14.24 -2.91
C THR A 454 17.20 -13.80 -1.46
N CYS A 455 17.72 -14.66 -0.58
CA CYS A 455 17.86 -14.35 0.84
C CYS A 455 18.90 -13.23 1.09
N PRO A 456 18.54 -12.14 1.79
CA PRO A 456 19.47 -11.06 2.15
C PRO A 456 20.62 -11.50 3.07
N LEU A 457 20.39 -12.56 3.84
CA LEU A 457 21.37 -13.10 4.80
C LEU A 457 22.32 -14.14 4.19
N ARG A 458 22.12 -14.51 2.91
CA ARG A 458 23.03 -15.45 2.23
C ARG A 458 24.40 -14.81 2.03
N PHE A 459 25.46 -15.61 2.12
CA PHE A 459 26.80 -15.12 1.84
C PHE A 459 27.08 -15.13 0.32
N ILE A 460 27.70 -14.06 -0.15
CA ILE A 460 28.20 -13.87 -1.50
C ILE A 460 29.68 -13.49 -1.44
N THR A 461 30.43 -13.84 -2.47
CA THR A 461 31.78 -13.32 -2.65
C THR A 461 31.67 -11.98 -3.39
N CYS A 462 32.11 -10.90 -2.75
CA CYS A 462 32.10 -9.57 -3.36
C CYS A 462 33.04 -9.50 -4.57
N ARG A 463 32.54 -9.07 -5.72
CA ARG A 463 33.35 -8.91 -6.96
C ARG A 463 34.49 -7.90 -6.83
N PHE A 464 34.42 -6.96 -5.89
CA PHE A 464 35.38 -5.86 -5.76
C PHE A 464 36.42 -6.06 -4.66
N CYS A 465 36.05 -6.62 -3.50
CA CYS A 465 37.01 -6.89 -2.42
C CYS A 465 37.40 -8.37 -2.26
N GLY A 466 36.65 -9.30 -2.85
CA GLY A 466 36.92 -10.74 -2.75
C GLY A 466 36.49 -11.38 -1.43
N ASP A 467 36.00 -10.60 -0.46
CA ASP A 467 35.54 -11.12 0.82
C ASP A 467 34.17 -11.80 0.70
N MET A 468 33.93 -12.79 1.58
CA MET A 468 32.60 -13.35 1.79
C MET A 468 31.80 -12.42 2.69
N VAL A 469 30.72 -11.86 2.14
CA VAL A 469 29.85 -10.88 2.80
C VAL A 469 28.41 -11.30 2.64
N GLN A 470 27.52 -10.81 3.50
CA GLN A 470 26.08 -11.03 3.30
C GLN A 470 25.60 -10.28 2.05
N ALA A 471 24.67 -10.87 1.30
CA ALA A 471 24.11 -10.28 0.09
C ALA A 471 23.42 -8.94 0.37
N GLY A 472 22.89 -8.76 1.58
CA GLY A 472 22.17 -7.56 1.96
C GLY A 472 20.86 -7.41 1.20
N SER A 473 20.24 -6.25 1.32
CA SER A 473 19.02 -5.91 0.58
C SER A 473 19.34 -5.57 -0.88
N THR A 474 18.35 -5.06 -1.62
CA THR A 474 18.63 -4.54 -2.97
C THR A 474 19.40 -3.21 -2.90
N PRO A 475 20.39 -2.95 -3.79
CA PRO A 475 21.14 -1.69 -3.81
C PRO A 475 20.22 -0.45 -3.86
N ALA A 476 20.64 0.67 -3.28
CA ALA A 476 19.87 1.91 -3.35
C ALA A 476 19.80 2.49 -4.79
N ASP A 477 20.89 2.37 -5.54
CA ASP A 477 20.99 2.87 -6.92
C ASP A 477 20.34 1.88 -7.91
N TYR A 478 19.42 2.40 -8.74
CA TYR A 478 18.77 1.63 -9.80
C TYR A 478 19.74 1.07 -10.84
N ARG A 479 20.82 1.80 -11.17
CA ARG A 479 21.84 1.33 -12.13
C ARG A 479 22.59 0.11 -11.61
N ASP A 480 22.87 0.09 -10.31
CA ASP A 480 23.56 -1.03 -9.65
C ASP A 480 22.65 -2.27 -9.59
N ARG A 481 21.34 -2.08 -9.39
CA ARG A 481 20.34 -3.18 -9.51
C ARG A 481 20.33 -3.79 -10.90
N LEU A 482 20.35 -2.97 -11.96
CA LEU A 482 20.35 -3.44 -13.34
C LEU A 482 21.61 -4.26 -13.68
N ARG A 483 22.73 -3.96 -13.04
CA ARG A 483 23.99 -4.68 -13.18
C ARG A 483 24.07 -5.94 -12.31
N GLY A 484 22.99 -6.26 -11.58
CA GLY A 484 22.94 -7.41 -10.68
C GLY A 484 23.91 -7.30 -9.51
N LEU A 485 24.27 -6.09 -9.10
CA LEU A 485 25.10 -5.88 -7.91
C LEU A 485 24.27 -6.09 -6.65
N PHE A 486 24.92 -6.61 -5.62
CA PHE A 486 24.36 -6.70 -4.27
C PHE A 486 24.63 -5.43 -3.47
N GLU A 487 23.94 -5.21 -2.34
CA GLU A 487 24.06 -3.97 -1.54
C GLU A 487 25.52 -3.68 -1.16
N HIS A 488 26.25 -4.69 -0.67
CA HIS A 488 27.66 -4.54 -0.36
C HIS A 488 28.51 -4.25 -1.61
N GLU A 489 28.21 -4.87 -2.76
CA GLU A 489 28.95 -4.64 -4.00
C GLU A 489 28.72 -3.24 -4.57
N SER A 490 27.52 -2.69 -4.44
CA SER A 490 27.22 -1.30 -4.81
C SER A 490 28.08 -0.31 -4.02
N ILE A 491 28.22 -0.53 -2.71
CA ILE A 491 29.04 0.30 -1.83
C ILE A 491 30.53 0.09 -2.12
N CYS A 492 30.97 -1.18 -2.14
CA CYS A 492 32.38 -1.53 -2.35
C CYS A 492 32.87 -1.11 -3.74
N GLY A 493 32.03 -1.26 -4.76
CA GLY A 493 32.31 -0.86 -6.14
C GLY A 493 32.31 0.66 -6.36
N SER A 494 31.77 1.45 -5.44
CA SER A 494 31.81 2.93 -5.50
C SER A 494 33.17 3.50 -5.07
N ARG A 495 34.09 2.65 -4.56
CA ARG A 495 35.49 3.03 -4.34
C ARG A 495 36.16 3.34 -5.66
N THR A 496 37.03 4.34 -5.69
CA THR A 496 37.76 4.72 -6.89
C THR A 496 39.15 4.10 -6.93
N ALA A 497 39.59 3.73 -8.14
CA ALA A 497 40.95 3.30 -8.44
C ALA A 497 41.47 4.08 -9.66
N PRO A 498 42.77 4.37 -9.75
CA PRO A 498 43.33 5.00 -10.94
C PRO A 498 43.27 4.02 -12.13
N CYS A 499 42.80 4.49 -13.29
CA CYS A 499 42.85 3.73 -14.53
C CYS A 499 44.30 3.54 -14.99
N ASP A 500 44.69 2.33 -15.36
CA ASP A 500 46.07 2.03 -15.79
C ASP A 500 46.48 2.76 -17.08
N SER A 501 45.51 3.14 -17.92
CA SER A 501 45.76 3.76 -19.23
C SER A 501 45.77 5.28 -19.21
N CYS A 502 44.93 5.93 -18.39
CA CYS A 502 44.84 7.39 -18.33
C CYS A 502 45.03 7.98 -16.93
N HIS A 503 45.25 7.15 -15.92
CA HIS A 503 45.43 7.52 -14.51
C HIS A 503 44.29 8.33 -13.88
N ARG A 504 43.13 8.44 -14.55
CA ARG A 504 41.93 9.03 -13.97
C ARG A 504 41.39 8.13 -12.87
N ALA A 505 40.95 8.73 -11.76
CA ALA A 505 40.28 8.00 -10.70
C ALA A 505 38.86 7.64 -11.15
N ILE A 506 38.59 6.35 -11.33
CA ILE A 506 37.31 5.81 -11.80
C ILE A 506 36.78 4.86 -10.72
N MET A 507 35.46 4.84 -10.49
CA MET A 507 34.85 3.89 -9.57
C MET A 507 35.08 2.46 -10.07
N LEU A 508 35.39 1.52 -9.18
CA LEU A 508 35.64 0.11 -9.52
C LEU A 508 34.47 -0.49 -10.31
N LYS A 509 33.23 -0.14 -9.95
CA LYS A 509 32.01 -0.58 -10.65
C LYS A 509 31.83 0.03 -12.05
N GLU A 510 32.62 1.03 -12.42
CA GLU A 510 32.58 1.73 -13.71
C GLU A 510 33.86 1.56 -14.53
N MET A 511 34.88 0.87 -14.00
CA MET A 511 36.18 0.71 -14.66
C MET A 511 36.03 0.03 -16.03
N ASP A 512 35.23 -1.03 -16.12
CA ASP A 512 35.00 -1.76 -17.37
C ASP A 512 34.40 -0.87 -18.45
N ILE A 513 33.40 -0.05 -18.08
CA ILE A 513 32.74 0.87 -19.00
C ILE A 513 33.68 1.99 -19.41
N HIS A 514 34.49 2.49 -18.48
CA HIS A 514 35.49 3.50 -18.77
C HIS A 514 36.53 2.97 -19.77
N VAL A 515 37.03 1.75 -19.59
CA VAL A 515 37.98 1.12 -20.51
C VAL A 515 37.34 0.95 -21.89
N ILE A 516 36.09 0.48 -21.95
CA ILE A 516 35.34 0.33 -23.21
C ILE A 516 35.15 1.68 -23.91
N ALA A 517 34.62 2.69 -23.20
CA ALA A 517 34.22 3.95 -23.80
C ALA A 517 35.42 4.87 -24.15
N VAL A 518 36.52 4.78 -23.39
CA VAL A 518 37.65 5.73 -23.51
C VAL A 518 38.88 5.10 -24.16
N HIS A 519 39.09 3.79 -23.97
CA HIS A 519 40.31 3.10 -24.39
C HIS A 519 40.10 2.05 -25.48
N GLN A 520 38.87 1.57 -25.67
CA GLN A 520 38.56 0.64 -26.75
C GLN A 520 38.34 1.44 -28.05
N LYS A 521 39.42 1.60 -28.83
CA LYS A 521 39.31 2.05 -30.22
C LYS A 521 38.53 1.01 -31.02
N SER A 522 37.52 1.48 -31.77
CA SER A 522 36.89 0.71 -32.85
C SER A 522 37.89 0.18 -33.85
#